data_AF-A0A7V4L991-F1
#
_entry.id   AF-A0A7V4L991-F1
#
_cell.length_a   1.000
_cell.length_b   1.000
_cell.length_c   1.000
_cell.angle_alpha   90.00
_cell.angle_beta   90.00
_cell.angle_gamma   90.00
#
_symmetry.space_group_name_H-M   'P 1'
#
loop_
_entity.id
_entity.type
_entity.pdbx_description
1 polymer ?
#
loop_
_entity_poly.entity_id
_entity_poly.type
_entity_poly.pdbx_seq_one_letter_code
_entity_poly.pdbx_strand_id
1 'polypeptide(L)'
;MAVAPGGPKTVTASIATDAVEIRPVFPFEMGTGARPERLTFSWFSDVGSWKKDRTSFIDGETTLADAATNVWTAPDVLPDSVFFAVVVRDDRGGVGWLERKLTIEARP
;
A
#
# COMPACT_ATOMS: atom_id res chain seq x y z
N MET A 1 -9.21 5.89 -16.11
CA MET A 1 -7.72 5.88 -16.24
C MET A 1 -7.37 4.74 -17.17
N ALA A 2 -6.92 5.03 -18.39
CA ALA A 2 -6.57 3.99 -19.35
C ALA A 2 -5.20 3.36 -19.00
N VAL A 3 -5.14 2.03 -18.97
CA VAL A 3 -3.92 1.26 -18.71
C VAL A 3 -3.38 0.74 -20.04
N ALA A 4 -2.12 1.04 -20.38
CA ALA A 4 -1.46 0.45 -21.54
C ALA A 4 -0.84 -0.91 -21.18
N PRO A 5 -0.85 -1.91 -22.09
CA PRO A 5 -0.29 -3.24 -21.82
C PRO A 5 1.22 -3.18 -21.56
N GLY A 6 1.73 -4.09 -20.72
CA GLY A 6 3.17 -4.29 -20.44
C GLY A 6 3.91 -3.13 -19.76
N GLY A 7 3.25 -1.99 -19.53
CA GLY A 7 3.90 -0.80 -18.97
C GLY A 7 3.80 -0.73 -17.44
N PRO A 8 4.88 -0.35 -16.73
CA PRO A 8 4.80 -0.09 -15.30
C PRO A 8 3.90 1.13 -15.02
N LYS A 9 3.09 1.03 -13.97
CA LYS A 9 2.20 2.07 -13.47
C LYS A 9 2.43 2.28 -11.99
N THR A 10 2.63 3.52 -11.57
CA THR A 10 2.67 3.88 -10.16
C THR A 10 1.26 3.85 -9.59
N VAL A 11 1.09 3.16 -8.48
CA VAL A 11 -0.16 3.12 -7.72
C VAL A 11 0.14 3.60 -6.31
N THR A 12 -0.68 4.53 -5.82
CA THR A 12 -0.58 5.08 -4.47
C THR A 12 -1.88 4.82 -3.73
N ALA A 13 -1.78 4.21 -2.56
CA ALA A 13 -2.89 4.10 -1.63
C ALA A 13 -3.03 5.43 -0.88
N SER A 14 -4.16 6.11 -1.06
CA SER A 14 -4.45 7.31 -0.27
C SER A 14 -4.75 6.91 1.18
N ILE A 15 -3.92 7.39 2.10
CA ILE A 15 -4.10 7.20 3.53
C ILE A 15 -4.17 8.56 4.20
N ALA A 16 -5.02 8.67 5.23
CA ALA A 16 -5.11 9.87 6.02
C ALA A 16 -3.75 10.19 6.67
N THR A 17 -3.37 11.46 6.68
CA THR A 17 -2.05 11.88 7.17
C THR A 17 -1.85 11.62 8.67
N ASP A 18 -2.95 11.41 9.40
CA ASP A 18 -3.01 11.06 10.82
C ASP A 18 -3.18 9.55 11.07
N ALA A 19 -3.11 8.70 10.03
CA ALA A 19 -3.29 7.26 10.18
C ALA A 19 -2.13 6.55 10.89
N VAL A 20 -1.02 7.25 11.13
CA VAL A 20 0.10 6.76 11.94
C VAL A 20 0.00 7.38 13.32
N GLU A 21 -0.18 6.53 14.33
CA GLU A 21 -0.20 6.97 15.72
C GLU A 21 1.17 6.77 16.39
N ILE A 22 1.53 7.70 17.28
CA ILE A 22 2.71 7.58 18.15
C ILE A 22 2.23 7.16 19.54
N ARG A 23 2.80 6.08 20.09
CA ARG A 23 2.39 5.57 21.40
C ARG A 23 3.51 5.54 22.44
N PRO A 24 3.23 5.88 23.70
CA PRO A 24 4.16 5.67 24.80
C PRO A 24 4.27 4.17 25.14
N VAL A 25 5.49 3.68 25.34
CA VAL A 25 5.73 2.32 25.85
C VAL A 25 5.58 2.31 27.37
N PHE A 26 4.79 1.37 27.91
CA PHE A 26 4.64 1.13 29.35
C PHE A 26 5.30 -0.20 29.74
N PRO A 27 5.96 -0.32 30.91
CA PRO A 27 6.00 0.62 32.04
C PRO A 27 7.11 1.70 31.92
N PHE A 28 6.92 2.80 32.65
CA PHE A 28 7.81 3.98 32.70
C PHE A 28 9.24 3.73 33.20
N GLU A 29 9.59 2.51 33.64
CA GLU A 29 10.84 2.29 34.40
C GLU A 29 12.10 2.09 33.56
N MET A 30 12.02 1.96 32.22
CA MET A 30 13.22 1.86 31.37
C MET A 30 13.14 2.67 30.07
N GLY A 31 12.73 3.93 30.18
CA GLY A 31 12.97 4.96 29.15
C GLY A 31 11.70 5.47 28.45
N THR A 32 11.74 6.76 28.10
CA THR A 32 10.70 7.53 27.41
C THR A 32 10.57 7.14 25.93
N GLY A 33 10.57 5.85 25.61
CA GLY A 33 10.49 5.37 24.24
C GLY A 33 9.07 5.53 23.71
N ALA A 34 8.80 6.60 22.97
CA ALA A 34 7.68 6.60 22.04
C ALA A 34 8.00 5.62 20.91
N ARG A 35 7.14 4.63 20.65
CA ARG A 35 7.29 3.77 19.48
C ARG A 35 6.32 4.25 18.40
N PRO A 36 6.84 4.64 17.22
CA PRO A 36 6.02 4.93 16.07
C PRO A 36 5.38 3.62 15.58
N GLU A 37 4.09 3.68 15.28
CA GLU A 37 3.33 2.55 14.76
C GLU A 37 3.93 2.04 13.45
N ARG A 38 4.08 0.72 13.32
CA ARG A 38 4.50 0.09 12.07
C ARG A 38 3.28 -0.26 11.23
N LEU A 39 3.20 0.27 10.02
CA LEU A 39 2.17 -0.11 9.05
C LEU A 39 2.78 -1.03 7.98
N THR A 40 2.09 -2.11 7.65
CA THR A 40 2.44 -2.99 6.53
C THR A 40 1.33 -3.00 5.50
N PHE A 41 1.71 -2.79 4.26
CA PHE A 41 0.87 -2.81 3.08
C PHE A 41 1.05 -4.13 2.35
N SER A 42 -0.05 -4.78 1.99
CA SER A 42 -0.04 -5.94 1.10
C SER A 42 -0.82 -5.58 -0.15
N TRP A 43 -0.19 -5.76 -1.30
CA TRP A 43 -0.70 -5.34 -2.60
C TRP A 43 -1.19 -6.54 -3.38
N PHE A 44 -2.40 -6.45 -3.92
CA PHE A 44 -3.04 -7.51 -4.67
C PHE A 44 -3.64 -6.97 -5.95
N SER A 45 -3.56 -7.79 -7.00
CA SER A 45 -4.30 -7.60 -8.23
C SER A 45 -4.74 -8.96 -8.77
N ASP A 46 -5.85 -9.00 -9.50
CA ASP A 46 -6.31 -10.20 -10.19
C ASP A 46 -5.42 -10.57 -11.39
N VAL A 47 -4.80 -9.58 -12.02
CA VAL A 47 -3.83 -9.74 -13.11
C VAL A 47 -2.60 -8.83 -12.96
N GLY A 48 -1.54 -9.12 -13.70
CA GLY A 48 -0.27 -8.39 -13.64
C GLY A 48 0.53 -8.72 -12.40
N SER A 49 1.53 -7.90 -12.09
CA SER A 49 2.45 -8.15 -10.97
C SER A 49 2.88 -6.86 -10.30
N TRP A 50 3.07 -6.91 -8.98
CA TRP A 50 3.63 -5.82 -8.21
C TRP A 50 5.16 -5.88 -8.16
N LYS A 51 5.82 -4.73 -8.13
CA LYS A 51 7.27 -4.66 -7.90
C LYS A 51 7.64 -5.19 -6.52
N LYS A 52 6.77 -4.98 -5.53
CA LYS A 52 6.87 -5.55 -4.18
C LYS A 52 5.48 -6.02 -3.77
N ASP A 53 5.32 -7.28 -3.35
CA ASP A 53 4.03 -7.75 -2.83
C ASP A 53 3.66 -7.04 -1.52
N ARG A 54 4.67 -6.54 -0.79
CA ARG A 54 4.52 -5.83 0.48
C ARG A 54 5.45 -4.63 0.57
N THR A 55 4.96 -3.57 1.18
CA THR A 55 5.72 -2.39 1.59
C THR A 55 5.43 -2.10 3.06
N SER A 56 6.27 -1.32 3.75
CA SER A 56 6.06 -1.02 5.17
C SER A 56 6.54 0.36 5.52
N PHE A 57 5.79 1.03 6.38
CA PHE A 57 6.20 2.24 7.05
C PHE A 57 7.07 1.87 8.26
N ILE A 58 8.25 2.46 8.33
CA ILE A 58 9.18 2.30 9.45
C ILE A 58 9.72 3.69 9.75
N ASP A 59 9.39 4.24 10.91
CA ASP A 59 9.84 5.59 11.26
C ASP A 59 11.36 5.71 11.24
N GLY A 60 11.84 6.85 10.74
CA GLY A 60 13.26 7.11 10.49
C GLY A 60 13.89 6.32 9.32
N GLU A 61 13.19 5.35 8.72
CA GLU A 61 13.73 4.52 7.63
C GLU A 61 12.91 4.62 6.33
N THR A 62 11.59 4.43 6.39
CA THR A 62 10.69 4.49 5.21
C THR A 62 9.50 5.38 5.53
N THR A 63 9.30 6.44 4.73
CA THR A 63 8.19 7.37 4.91
C THR A 63 6.84 6.71 4.63
N LEU A 64 5.76 7.24 5.20
CA LEU A 64 4.41 6.73 4.93
C LEU A 64 4.06 6.84 3.44
N ALA A 65 4.48 7.93 2.78
CA ALA A 65 4.24 8.16 1.36
C ALA A 65 4.91 7.09 0.48
N ASP A 66 6.15 6.72 0.81
CA ASP A 66 6.88 5.66 0.10
C ASP A 66 6.28 4.29 0.38
N ALA A 67 5.90 4.02 1.64
CA ALA A 67 5.24 2.77 2.01
C ALA A 67 3.88 2.60 1.33
N ALA A 68 3.14 3.70 1.14
CA ALA A 68 1.84 3.72 0.48
C ALA A 68 1.94 3.80 -1.05
N THR A 69 3.13 3.74 -1.64
CA THR A 69 3.34 3.80 -3.08
C THR A 69 4.03 2.54 -3.59
N ASN A 70 3.56 2.01 -4.71
CA ASN A 70 4.13 0.83 -5.34
C ASN A 70 4.02 0.91 -6.86
N VAL A 71 4.70 0.01 -7.56
CA VAL A 71 4.64 -0.11 -9.02
C VAL A 71 3.94 -1.41 -9.37
N TRP A 72 2.88 -1.31 -10.16
CA TRP A 72 2.21 -2.45 -10.78
C TRP A 72 2.57 -2.50 -12.26
N THR A 73 2.90 -3.68 -12.75
CA THR A 73 3.15 -3.93 -14.17
C THR A 73 1.95 -4.65 -14.76
N ALA A 74 1.36 -4.04 -15.78
CA ALA A 74 0.26 -4.62 -16.54
C ALA A 74 0.70 -5.91 -17.25
N PRO A 75 -0.17 -6.93 -17.35
CA PRO A 75 0.09 -8.09 -18.21
C PRO A 75 0.12 -7.69 -19.69
N ASP A 76 0.65 -8.56 -20.54
CA ASP A 76 0.70 -8.35 -22.00
C ASP A 76 -0.70 -8.32 -22.62
N VAL A 77 -1.61 -9.15 -22.10
CA VAL A 77 -3.02 -9.18 -22.49
C VAL A 77 -3.85 -8.57 -21.37
N LEU A 78 -4.42 -7.39 -21.64
CA LEU A 78 -5.24 -6.66 -20.67
C LEU A 78 -6.70 -7.15 -20.73
N PRO A 79 -7.30 -7.50 -19.58
CA PRO A 79 -8.75 -7.72 -19.51
C PRO A 79 -9.52 -6.39 -19.57
N ASP A 80 -10.84 -6.46 -19.74
CA ASP A 80 -11.72 -5.27 -19.74
C ASP A 80 -11.69 -4.52 -18.40
N SER A 81 -11.32 -5.20 -17.32
CA SER A 81 -11.16 -4.59 -16.01
C SER A 81 -10.13 -5.31 -15.17
N VAL A 82 -9.46 -4.55 -14.29
CA VAL A 82 -8.48 -5.05 -13.31
C VAL A 82 -8.99 -4.71 -11.92
N PHE A 83 -8.94 -5.69 -11.01
CA PHE A 83 -9.23 -5.49 -9.61
C PHE A 83 -7.94 -5.30 -8.81
N PHE A 84 -7.92 -4.28 -7.95
CA PHE A 84 -6.84 -4.00 -7.02
C PHE A 84 -7.37 -4.06 -5.59
N ALA A 85 -6.58 -4.68 -4.71
CA ALA A 85 -6.79 -4.57 -3.27
C ALA A 85 -5.48 -4.23 -2.56
N VAL A 86 -5.58 -3.37 -1.56
CA VAL A 86 -4.49 -3.04 -0.64
C VAL A 86 -4.98 -3.31 0.77
N VAL A 87 -4.23 -4.14 1.49
CA VAL A 87 -4.50 -4.45 2.90
C VAL A 87 -3.43 -3.77 3.74
N VAL A 88 -3.87 -2.85 4.60
CA VAL A 88 -3.01 -2.17 5.56
C VAL A 88 -3.17 -2.86 6.91
N ARG A 89 -2.06 -3.24 7.52
CA ARG A 89 -2.03 -3.83 8.87
C ARG A 89 -1.15 -3.00 9.76
N ASP A 90 -1.59 -2.76 10.98
CA ASP A 90 -0.73 -2.22 12.03
C ASP A 90 -0.14 -3.34 12.90
N ASP A 91 0.79 -2.99 13.77
CA ASP A 91 1.41 -3.91 14.75
C ASP A 91 0.55 -4.15 16.00
N ARG A 92 -0.69 -3.64 16.00
CA ARG A 92 -1.71 -3.74 17.07
C ARG A 92 -2.80 -4.75 16.73
N GLY A 93 -2.80 -5.25 15.50
CA GLY A 93 -3.82 -6.16 14.98
C GLY A 93 -4.95 -5.46 14.21
N GLY A 94 -4.89 -4.14 14.03
CA GLY A 94 -5.78 -3.39 13.15
C GLY A 94 -5.55 -3.75 11.68
N VAL A 95 -6.64 -3.84 10.93
CA VAL A 95 -6.63 -4.19 9.51
C VAL A 95 -7.58 -3.26 8.75
N GLY A 96 -7.04 -2.56 7.76
CA GLY A 96 -7.79 -1.74 6.81
C GLY A 96 -7.73 -2.32 5.40
N TRP A 97 -8.82 -2.15 4.65
CA TRP A 97 -8.94 -2.63 3.26
C TRP A 97 -9.27 -1.47 2.33
N LEU A 98 -8.58 -1.43 1.19
CA LEU A 98 -8.89 -0.54 0.07
C LEU A 98 -9.01 -1.39 -1.19
N GLU A 99 -10.18 -1.35 -1.82
CA GLU A 99 -10.47 -2.14 -3.03
C GLU A 99 -10.92 -1.22 -4.15
N ARG A 100 -10.40 -1.44 -5.36
CA ARG A 100 -10.76 -0.65 -6.55
C ARG A 100 -10.80 -1.53 -7.79
N LYS A 101 -11.86 -1.38 -8.58
CA LYS A 101 -11.96 -1.96 -9.92
C LYS A 101 -11.71 -0.85 -10.94
N LEU A 102 -10.74 -1.04 -11.82
CA LEU A 102 -10.46 -0.13 -12.93
C LEU A 102 -10.91 -0.78 -14.24
N THR A 103 -11.78 -0.10 -14.97
CA THR A 103 -12.11 -0.47 -16.36
C THR A 103 -10.99 0.01 -17.28
N ILE A 104 -10.55 -0.87 -18.17
CA ILE A 104 -9.55 -0.54 -19.20
C ILE A 104 -10.30 -0.10 -20.45
N GLU A 105 -10.18 1.16 -20.81
CA GLU A 105 -10.70 1.67 -22.08
C GLU A 105 -9.78 1.17 -23.20
N ALA A 106 -10.35 0.40 -24.13
CA ALA A 106 -9.67 0.10 -25.38
C ALA A 106 -9.40 1.42 -26.11
N ARG A 107 -8.14 1.66 -26.46
CA ARG A 107 -7.80 2.80 -27.32
C ARG A 107 -8.43 2.54 -28.71
N PRO A 108 -9.14 3.51 -29.30
CA PRO A 108 -9.64 3.37 -30.67
C PRO A 108 -8.49 3.24 -31.68
#